data_AF-Q4T897-F1
#
_entry.id   AF-Q4T897-F1
#
_cell.length_a   1.000
_cell.length_b   1.000
_cell.length_c   1.000
_cell.angle_alpha   90.00
_cell.angle_beta   90.00
_cell.angle_gamma   90.00
#
_symmetry.space_group_name_H-M   'P 1'
#
loop_
_entity.id
_entity.type
_entity.pdbx_description
1 polymer ?
#
loop_
_entity_poly.entity_id
_entity_poly.type
_entity_poly.pdbx_seq_one_letter_code
_entity_poly.pdbx_strand_id
1 'polypeptide(L)'
;LSQQQSELNSFLWTIKRDPPAYLYGTIHVPYTRVWDFIPENSKQAFRQSQVVYFELDLTDPRTISALTSCQLLPQGESLQAVLPRDIYRRLKRHLEYVKLMMASWMTPDQRGKGLYADYLFNAIAGNWERKRPVWVMLMVNSLTEADIKTRGVPVLDLYLAQEAERMRKKTGAVEKVEEQCHPLNRLNFSQVS
;
A
#
# COMPACT_ATOMS: atom_id res chain seq x y z
N LEU A 1 -14.66 28.82 4.10
CA LEU A 1 -13.92 27.80 4.87
C LEU A 1 -14.86 27.36 5.98
N SER A 2 -15.31 26.10 5.99
CA SER A 2 -16.25 25.64 7.03
C SER A 2 -15.55 25.67 8.39
N GLN A 3 -16.22 26.19 9.42
CA GLN A 3 -15.73 26.28 10.80
C GLN A 3 -15.21 24.94 11.37
N GLN A 4 -15.59 23.80 10.76
CA GLN A 4 -15.14 22.46 11.16
C GLN A 4 -13.65 22.18 10.91
N GLN A 5 -13.00 22.79 9.92
CA GLN A 5 -11.59 22.51 9.63
C GLN A 5 -10.61 23.19 10.60
N SER A 6 -10.98 24.31 11.22
CA SER A 6 -10.08 25.07 12.10
C SER A 6 -9.80 24.38 13.44
N GLU A 7 -10.57 23.36 13.81
CA GLU A 7 -10.40 22.61 15.06
C GLU A 7 -9.59 21.31 14.89
N LEU A 8 -9.30 20.89 13.65
CA LEU A 8 -8.60 19.64 13.38
C LEU A 8 -7.09 19.87 13.23
N ASN A 9 -6.29 19.10 13.97
CA ASN A 9 -4.84 19.08 13.79
C ASN A 9 -4.52 18.58 12.37
N SER A 10 -3.75 19.36 11.61
CA SER A 10 -3.42 19.00 10.23
C SER A 10 -2.33 17.94 10.11
N PHE A 11 -1.70 17.54 11.22
CA PHE A 11 -0.55 16.63 11.26
C PHE A 11 0.57 17.04 10.28
N LEU A 12 0.62 18.35 9.96
CA LEU A 12 1.61 18.98 9.11
C LEU A 12 2.63 19.66 10.02
N TRP A 13 3.85 19.17 10.00
CA TRP A 13 4.94 19.75 10.76
C TRP A 13 5.73 20.68 9.86
N THR A 14 5.94 21.92 10.29
CA THR A 14 6.75 22.90 9.57
C THR A 14 8.14 22.97 10.19
N ILE A 15 9.16 22.68 9.38
CA ILE A 15 10.56 22.90 9.71
C ILE A 15 10.90 24.35 9.36
N LYS A 16 11.28 25.13 10.38
CA LYS A 16 11.62 26.55 10.24
C LYS A 16 12.94 26.71 9.49
N ARG A 17 12.86 27.13 8.23
CA ARG A 17 13.97 27.51 7.33
C ARG A 17 13.43 28.37 6.18
N ASP A 18 14.31 28.90 5.34
CA ASP A 18 13.95 29.69 4.16
C ASP A 18 14.50 29.06 2.86
N PRO A 19 13.65 28.59 1.91
CA PRO A 19 12.19 28.43 2.04
C PRO A 19 11.83 27.31 3.03
N PRO A 20 10.61 27.29 3.61
CA PRO A 20 10.21 26.29 4.61
C PRO A 20 10.30 24.84 4.10
N ALA A 21 10.39 23.89 5.02
CA ALA A 21 10.19 22.47 4.73
C ALA A 21 9.04 21.91 5.57
N TYR A 22 8.43 20.83 5.09
CA TYR A 22 7.26 20.24 5.72
C TYR A 22 7.44 18.73 5.89
N LEU A 23 6.95 18.18 6.99
CA LEU A 23 6.77 16.75 7.18
C LEU A 23 5.27 16.47 7.32
N TYR A 24 4.78 15.50 6.57
CA TYR A 24 3.38 15.13 6.53
C TYR A 24 3.27 13.61 6.49
N GLY A 25 2.61 13.02 7.49
CA GLY A 25 2.36 11.59 7.53
C GLY A 25 1.17 11.21 6.66
N THR A 26 1.30 10.12 5.91
CA THR A 26 0.20 9.52 5.14
C THR A 26 -0.30 8.26 5.83
N ILE A 27 -1.47 7.79 5.38
CA ILE A 27 -1.99 6.47 5.72
C ILE A 27 -2.21 5.70 4.42
N HIS A 28 -1.89 4.41 4.41
CA HIS A 28 -2.02 3.54 3.23
C HIS A 28 -3.47 3.12 3.01
N VAL A 29 -4.32 4.08 2.66
CA VAL A 29 -5.71 3.88 2.27
C VAL A 29 -5.97 4.59 0.95
N PRO A 30 -6.98 4.16 0.16
CA PRO A 30 -7.34 4.83 -1.08
C PRO A 30 -7.55 6.34 -0.87
N TYR A 31 -6.92 7.17 -1.69
CA TYR A 31 -6.95 8.63 -1.49
C TYR A 31 -8.39 9.17 -1.45
N THR A 32 -9.31 8.58 -2.22
CA THR A 32 -10.73 8.97 -2.27
C THR A 32 -11.46 8.82 -0.95
N ARG A 33 -10.98 8.00 -0.01
CA ARG A 33 -11.58 7.86 1.32
C ARG A 33 -11.18 8.98 2.28
N VAL A 34 -10.08 9.69 1.99
CA VAL A 34 -9.45 10.61 2.95
C VAL A 34 -9.26 12.02 2.41
N TRP A 35 -9.28 12.21 1.09
CA TRP A 35 -8.91 13.46 0.43
C TRP A 35 -9.70 14.68 0.93
N ASP A 36 -11.01 14.52 1.15
CA ASP A 36 -11.87 15.60 1.62
C ASP A 36 -11.62 15.97 3.09
N PHE A 37 -11.02 15.06 3.85
CA PHE A 37 -10.63 15.26 5.25
C PHE A 37 -9.22 15.83 5.41
N ILE A 38 -8.40 15.84 4.35
CA ILE A 38 -7.07 16.44 4.38
C ILE A 38 -7.21 17.98 4.46
N PRO A 39 -6.66 18.63 5.50
CA PRO A 39 -6.77 20.07 5.68
C PRO A 39 -6.12 20.88 4.55
N GLU A 40 -6.70 22.05 4.28
CA GLU A 40 -6.29 22.87 3.14
C GLU A 40 -4.85 23.42 3.29
N ASN A 41 -4.36 23.64 4.51
CA ASN A 41 -2.97 24.04 4.73
C ASN A 41 -1.97 22.96 4.28
N SER A 42 -2.27 21.67 4.47
CA SER A 42 -1.45 20.56 3.95
C SER A 42 -1.47 20.50 2.42
N LYS A 43 -2.65 20.69 1.81
CA LYS A 43 -2.79 20.78 0.34
C LYS A 43 -2.01 21.97 -0.23
N GLN A 44 -2.08 23.12 0.43
CA GLN A 44 -1.32 24.33 0.04
C GLN A 44 0.19 24.12 0.16
N ALA A 45 0.67 23.56 1.27
CA ALA A 45 2.08 23.23 1.46
C ALA A 45 2.61 22.30 0.36
N PHE A 46 1.84 21.26 0.01
CA PHE A 46 2.17 20.38 -1.11
C PHE A 46 2.22 21.14 -2.44
N ARG A 47 1.20 21.96 -2.75
CA ARG A 47 1.15 22.74 -4.01
C ARG A 47 2.33 23.70 -4.15
N GLN A 48 2.72 24.37 -3.06
CA GLN A 48 3.81 25.36 -3.04
C GLN A 48 5.22 24.73 -3.07
N SER A 49 5.37 23.52 -2.56
CA SER A 49 6.68 22.83 -2.53
C SER A 49 7.17 22.49 -3.94
N GLN A 50 8.39 22.88 -4.31
CA GLN A 50 8.98 22.52 -5.61
C GLN A 50 9.60 21.11 -5.61
N VAL A 51 9.95 20.60 -4.42
CA VAL A 51 10.56 19.29 -4.21
C VAL A 51 9.73 18.52 -3.18
N VAL A 52 9.46 17.25 -3.45
CA VAL A 52 8.69 16.37 -2.55
C VAL A 52 9.42 15.04 -2.43
N TYR A 53 9.60 14.56 -1.21
CA TYR A 53 10.17 13.24 -0.95
C TYR A 53 9.10 12.33 -0.36
N PHE A 54 9.05 11.08 -0.83
CA PHE A 54 8.17 10.02 -0.34
C PHE A 54 8.99 8.97 0.41
N GLU A 55 8.33 8.03 1.09
CA GLU A 55 9.02 6.91 1.76
C GLU A 55 9.82 6.11 0.72
N LEU A 56 9.12 5.59 -0.29
CA LEU A 56 9.69 4.89 -1.43
C LEU A 56 9.30 5.56 -2.75
N ASP A 57 10.13 5.35 -3.78
CA ASP A 57 9.79 5.69 -5.16
C ASP A 57 8.89 4.61 -5.75
N LEU A 58 7.58 4.72 -5.50
CA LEU A 58 6.57 3.81 -6.00
C LEU A 58 6.24 4.01 -7.49
N THR A 59 6.83 5.00 -8.16
CA THR A 59 6.67 5.19 -9.61
C THR A 59 7.80 4.51 -10.40
N ASP A 60 8.94 4.21 -9.77
CA ASP A 60 10.00 3.38 -10.34
C ASP A 60 9.65 1.87 -10.33
N PRO A 61 9.55 1.20 -11.50
CA PRO A 61 9.31 -0.24 -11.59
C PRO A 61 10.35 -1.11 -10.87
N ARG A 62 11.58 -0.62 -10.70
CA ARG A 62 12.65 -1.33 -9.98
C ARG A 62 12.33 -1.43 -8.49
N THR A 63 11.81 -0.37 -7.89
CA THR A 63 11.35 -0.36 -6.50
C THR A 63 10.24 -1.38 -6.30
N ILE A 64 9.24 -1.40 -7.19
CA ILE A 64 8.12 -2.34 -7.13
C ILE A 64 8.60 -3.79 -7.28
N SER A 65 9.55 -4.04 -8.20
CA SER A 65 10.15 -5.37 -8.39
C SER A 65 10.93 -5.84 -7.16
N ALA A 66 11.73 -4.95 -6.55
CA ALA A 66 12.49 -5.24 -5.34
C ALA A 66 11.55 -5.51 -4.15
N LEU A 67 10.50 -4.69 -3.96
CA LEU A 67 9.46 -4.93 -2.95
C LEU A 67 8.78 -6.28 -3.17
N THR A 68 8.42 -6.61 -4.41
CA THR A 68 7.79 -7.91 -4.71
C THR A 68 8.71 -9.07 -4.36
N SER A 69 10.00 -8.95 -4.69
CA SER A 69 11.00 -9.98 -4.45
C SER A 69 11.28 -10.16 -2.96
N CYS A 70 11.31 -9.07 -2.18
CA CYS A 70 11.62 -9.14 -0.75
C CYS A 70 10.53 -9.87 0.05
N GLN A 71 9.30 -9.97 -0.47
CA GLN A 71 8.19 -10.67 0.19
C GLN A 71 8.33 -12.20 0.12
N LEU A 72 9.21 -12.70 -0.74
CA LEU A 72 9.32 -14.12 -1.05
C LEU A 72 10.17 -14.86 -0.02
N LEU A 73 9.81 -16.12 0.20
CA LEU A 73 10.65 -17.12 0.85
C LEU A 73 11.91 -17.37 0.02
N PRO A 74 12.99 -17.87 0.65
CA PRO A 74 14.16 -18.34 -0.07
C PRO A 74 13.81 -19.29 -1.23
N GLN A 75 14.71 -19.41 -2.19
CA GLN A 75 14.51 -20.32 -3.31
C GLN A 75 14.40 -21.77 -2.82
N GLY A 76 13.46 -22.53 -3.39
CA GLY A 76 13.18 -23.91 -2.98
C GLY A 76 12.22 -24.05 -1.79
N GLU A 77 11.98 -22.99 -1.03
CA GLU A 77 11.02 -23.01 0.09
C GLU A 77 9.61 -22.64 -0.34
N SER A 78 8.63 -23.18 0.39
CA SER A 78 7.21 -22.87 0.24
C SER A 78 6.54 -22.71 1.60
N LEU A 79 5.42 -22.00 1.61
CA LEU A 79 4.66 -21.72 2.81
C LEU A 79 4.12 -22.99 3.47
N GLN A 80 3.93 -24.07 2.71
CA GLN A 80 3.53 -25.39 3.23
C GLN A 80 4.59 -25.98 4.17
N ALA A 81 5.88 -25.70 3.94
CA ALA A 81 6.97 -26.16 4.80
C ALA A 81 7.14 -25.32 6.08
N VAL A 82 6.62 -24.08 6.07
CA VAL A 82 6.79 -23.11 7.17
C VAL A 82 5.58 -23.07 8.10
N LEU A 83 4.37 -23.21 7.57
CA LEU A 83 3.14 -23.12 8.36
C LEU A 83 2.70 -24.48 8.93
N PRO A 84 2.06 -24.49 10.11
CA PRO A 84 1.33 -25.66 10.58
C PRO A 84 0.31 -26.14 9.55
N ARG A 85 0.19 -27.48 9.41
CA ARG A 85 -0.58 -28.12 8.34
C ARG A 85 -2.06 -27.70 8.34
N ASP A 86 -2.65 -27.48 9.52
CA ASP A 86 -4.02 -27.01 9.68
C ASP A 86 -4.19 -25.55 9.23
N ILE A 87 -3.25 -24.66 9.58
CA ILE A 87 -3.25 -23.26 9.16
C ILE A 87 -3.09 -23.14 7.65
N TYR A 88 -2.15 -23.87 7.04
CA TYR A 88 -1.98 -23.89 5.59
C TYR A 88 -3.26 -24.34 4.87
N ARG A 89 -3.95 -25.38 5.36
CA ARG A 89 -5.23 -25.83 4.79
C ARG A 89 -6.34 -24.78 4.92
N ARG A 90 -6.42 -24.10 6.07
CA ARG A 90 -7.41 -23.02 6.30
C ARG A 90 -7.17 -21.85 5.36
N LEU A 91 -5.91 -21.43 5.21
CA LEU A 91 -5.49 -20.38 4.28
C LEU A 91 -5.86 -20.74 2.85
N LYS A 92 -5.47 -21.95 2.37
CA LYS A 92 -5.80 -22.41 1.02
C LYS A 92 -7.31 -22.34 0.76
N ARG A 93 -8.12 -22.91 1.65
CA ARG A 93 -9.59 -22.87 1.53
C ARG A 93 -10.15 -21.45 1.50
N HIS A 94 -9.59 -20.55 2.31
CA HIS A 94 -10.01 -19.15 2.31
C HIS A 94 -9.67 -18.44 0.99
N LEU A 95 -8.49 -18.68 0.44
CA LEU A 95 -8.09 -18.09 -0.85
C LEU A 95 -8.95 -18.63 -2.02
N GLU A 96 -9.33 -19.91 -2.00
CA GLU A 96 -10.29 -20.46 -2.97
C GLU A 96 -11.66 -19.77 -2.85
N TYR A 97 -12.16 -19.55 -1.63
CA TYR A 97 -13.38 -18.78 -1.41
C TYR A 97 -13.27 -17.36 -1.96
N VAL A 98 -12.19 -16.63 -1.64
CA VAL A 98 -11.95 -15.28 -2.14
C VAL A 98 -11.91 -15.25 -3.67
N LYS A 99 -11.23 -16.22 -4.29
CA LYS A 99 -11.16 -16.32 -5.76
C LYS A 99 -12.55 -16.45 -6.38
N LEU A 100 -13.42 -17.29 -5.82
CA LEU A 100 -14.81 -17.44 -6.27
C LEU A 100 -15.62 -16.15 -6.07
N MET A 101 -15.42 -15.47 -4.94
CA MET A 101 -16.17 -14.24 -4.62
C MET A 101 -15.72 -13.02 -5.43
N MET A 102 -14.49 -13.03 -5.95
CA MET A 102 -13.86 -11.90 -6.62
C MET A 102 -14.76 -11.27 -7.69
N ALA A 103 -15.37 -12.09 -8.54
CA ALA A 103 -16.26 -11.61 -9.59
C ALA A 103 -17.45 -10.81 -9.02
N SER A 104 -18.04 -11.26 -7.90
CA SER A 104 -19.18 -10.61 -7.25
C SER A 104 -18.81 -9.31 -6.53
N TRP A 105 -17.57 -9.20 -6.04
CA TRP A 105 -17.07 -8.04 -5.31
C TRP A 105 -16.58 -6.90 -6.22
N MET A 106 -16.19 -7.22 -7.45
CA MET A 106 -15.73 -6.22 -8.43
C MET A 106 -16.82 -5.24 -8.84
N THR A 107 -16.43 -3.97 -9.01
CA THR A 107 -17.33 -2.91 -9.48
C THR A 107 -17.47 -2.91 -11.00
N PRO A 108 -18.56 -2.33 -11.55
CA PRO A 108 -18.71 -2.16 -12.99
C PRO A 108 -17.56 -1.35 -13.63
N ASP A 109 -17.05 -0.33 -12.93
CA ASP A 109 -15.93 0.50 -13.40
C ASP A 109 -14.64 -0.31 -13.55
N GLN A 110 -14.32 -1.18 -12.59
CA GLN A 110 -13.16 -2.08 -12.68
C GLN A 110 -13.27 -3.00 -13.90
N ARG A 111 -14.45 -3.58 -14.14
CA ARG A 111 -14.70 -4.44 -15.31
C ARG A 111 -14.61 -3.64 -16.62
N GLY A 112 -15.15 -2.42 -16.64
CA GLY A 112 -15.09 -1.51 -17.79
C GLY A 112 -13.66 -1.11 -18.17
N LYS A 113 -12.73 -1.11 -17.21
CA LYS A 113 -11.28 -0.89 -17.41
C LYS A 113 -10.52 -2.16 -17.83
N GLY A 114 -11.21 -3.27 -18.11
CA GLY A 114 -10.59 -4.53 -18.55
C GLY A 114 -9.98 -5.36 -17.43
N LEU A 115 -10.28 -5.07 -16.16
CA LEU A 115 -9.89 -5.95 -15.06
C LEU A 115 -10.84 -7.15 -15.01
N TYR A 116 -10.29 -8.37 -15.03
CA TYR A 116 -11.01 -9.62 -14.85
C TYR A 116 -10.76 -10.20 -13.45
N ALA A 117 -11.73 -10.97 -12.92
CA ALA A 117 -11.65 -11.51 -11.56
C ALA A 117 -10.38 -12.34 -11.32
N ASP A 118 -10.05 -13.26 -12.22
CA ASP A 118 -8.83 -14.07 -12.11
C ASP A 118 -7.56 -13.23 -12.22
N TYR A 119 -7.55 -12.23 -13.10
CA TYR A 119 -6.42 -11.30 -13.23
C TYR A 119 -6.21 -10.52 -11.93
N LEU A 120 -7.29 -9.97 -11.35
CA LEU A 120 -7.23 -9.22 -10.11
C LEU A 120 -6.80 -10.10 -8.93
N PHE A 121 -7.34 -11.31 -8.84
CA PHE A 121 -6.92 -12.28 -7.84
C PHE A 121 -5.43 -12.60 -7.97
N ASN A 122 -4.95 -12.91 -9.17
CA ASN A 122 -3.54 -13.22 -9.41
C ASN A 122 -2.62 -12.02 -9.14
N ALA A 123 -3.08 -10.79 -9.41
CA ALA A 123 -2.32 -9.58 -9.11
C ALA A 123 -2.14 -9.35 -7.60
N ILE A 124 -3.07 -9.82 -6.77
CA ILE A 124 -3.02 -9.64 -5.30
C ILE A 124 -2.39 -10.86 -4.61
N ALA A 125 -2.91 -12.04 -4.92
CA ALA A 125 -2.64 -13.30 -4.23
C ALA A 125 -1.93 -14.35 -5.10
N GLY A 126 -1.49 -13.98 -6.30
CA GLY A 126 -0.66 -14.85 -7.13
C GLY A 126 0.61 -15.26 -6.39
N ASN A 127 1.02 -16.52 -6.59
CA ASN A 127 2.21 -17.10 -5.96
C ASN A 127 2.25 -16.96 -4.42
N TRP A 128 1.09 -16.88 -3.75
CA TRP A 128 1.00 -16.75 -2.29
C TRP A 128 1.77 -17.85 -1.55
N GLU A 129 1.88 -19.05 -2.13
CA GLU A 129 2.64 -20.17 -1.57
C GLU A 129 4.14 -19.90 -1.46
N ARG A 130 4.66 -18.90 -2.19
CA ARG A 130 6.07 -18.48 -2.12
C ARG A 130 6.29 -17.26 -1.24
N LYS A 131 5.24 -16.60 -0.74
CA LYS A 131 5.38 -15.43 0.14
C LYS A 131 5.72 -15.88 1.56
N ARG A 132 6.46 -15.05 2.31
CA ARG A 132 6.72 -15.31 3.73
C ARG A 132 5.44 -15.15 4.56
N PRO A 133 5.31 -15.81 5.72
CA PRO A 133 4.09 -15.81 6.53
C PRO A 133 3.50 -14.42 6.83
N VAL A 134 4.34 -13.44 7.23
CA VAL A 134 3.87 -12.07 7.54
C VAL A 134 3.22 -11.40 6.34
N TRP A 135 3.77 -11.56 5.14
CA TRP A 135 3.24 -10.96 3.92
C TRP A 135 1.93 -11.63 3.50
N VAL A 136 1.80 -12.93 3.74
CA VAL A 136 0.54 -13.65 3.52
C VAL A 136 -0.53 -13.16 4.49
N MET A 137 -0.19 -12.93 5.75
CA MET A 137 -1.12 -12.37 6.73
C MET A 137 -1.61 -10.97 6.31
N LEU A 138 -0.71 -10.07 5.95
CA LEU A 138 -1.06 -8.72 5.47
C LEU A 138 -1.92 -8.80 4.19
N MET A 139 -1.56 -9.68 3.26
CA MET A 139 -2.32 -9.92 2.04
C MET A 139 -3.75 -10.40 2.36
N VAL A 140 -3.91 -11.41 3.23
CA VAL A 140 -5.23 -11.92 3.62
C VAL A 140 -6.07 -10.84 4.30
N ASN A 141 -5.47 -9.98 5.12
CA ASN A 141 -6.17 -8.86 5.76
C ASN A 141 -6.68 -7.81 4.74
N SER A 142 -6.17 -7.84 3.50
CA SER A 142 -6.58 -6.96 2.40
C SER A 142 -7.50 -7.63 1.35
N LEU A 143 -8.01 -8.83 1.65
CA LEU A 143 -8.87 -9.62 0.76
C LEU A 143 -10.34 -9.59 1.19
N THR A 144 -10.86 -8.41 1.51
CA THR A 144 -12.29 -8.20 1.81
C THR A 144 -13.04 -7.59 0.62
N GLU A 145 -14.37 -7.73 0.59
CA GLU A 145 -15.20 -7.06 -0.43
C GLU A 145 -14.94 -5.55 -0.50
N ALA A 146 -14.79 -4.90 0.67
CA ALA A 146 -14.55 -3.46 0.75
C ALA A 146 -13.19 -3.07 0.16
N ASP A 147 -12.16 -3.89 0.34
CA ASP A 147 -10.83 -3.65 -0.23
C ASP A 147 -10.83 -3.88 -1.74
N ILE A 148 -11.45 -4.98 -2.20
CA ILE A 148 -11.56 -5.30 -3.62
C ILE A 148 -12.30 -4.22 -4.39
N LYS A 149 -13.39 -3.65 -3.85
CA LYS A 149 -14.12 -2.54 -4.48
C LYS A 149 -13.28 -1.29 -4.71
N THR A 150 -12.23 -1.09 -3.90
CA THR A 150 -11.32 0.06 -4.02
C THR A 150 -10.04 -0.24 -4.78
N ARG A 151 -9.84 -1.48 -5.24
CA ARG A 151 -8.64 -1.84 -5.97
C ARG A 151 -8.55 -1.09 -7.30
N GLY A 152 -7.37 -0.59 -7.62
CA GLY A 152 -7.16 0.32 -8.76
C GLY A 152 -7.29 1.80 -8.42
N VAL A 153 -7.76 2.15 -7.22
CA VAL A 153 -7.62 3.50 -6.67
C VAL A 153 -6.28 3.60 -5.95
N PRO A 154 -5.42 4.58 -6.26
CA PRO A 154 -4.13 4.72 -5.59
C PRO A 154 -4.32 5.05 -4.10
N VAL A 155 -3.42 4.51 -3.27
CA VAL A 155 -3.25 4.96 -1.89
C VAL A 155 -2.73 6.41 -1.86
N LEU A 156 -2.94 7.12 -0.75
CA LEU A 156 -2.70 8.57 -0.66
C LEU A 156 -1.27 8.99 -1.04
N ASP A 157 -0.27 8.25 -0.58
CA ASP A 157 1.16 8.43 -0.90
C ASP A 157 1.43 8.29 -2.41
N LEU A 158 0.95 7.22 -3.05
CA LEU A 158 1.09 7.04 -4.49
C LEU A 158 0.34 8.11 -5.29
N TYR A 159 -0.87 8.49 -4.84
CA TYR A 159 -1.62 9.58 -5.47
C TYR A 159 -0.84 10.90 -5.42
N LEU A 160 -0.27 11.25 -4.28
CA LEU A 160 0.55 12.46 -4.13
C LEU A 160 1.82 12.40 -4.99
N ALA A 161 2.45 11.22 -5.13
CA ALA A 161 3.59 11.03 -6.02
C ALA A 161 3.22 11.28 -7.50
N GLN A 162 2.09 10.70 -7.95
CA GLN A 162 1.56 10.92 -9.30
C GLN A 162 1.20 12.40 -9.55
N GLU A 163 0.59 13.06 -8.57
CA GLU A 163 0.29 14.49 -8.67
C GLU A 163 1.56 15.34 -8.69
N ALA A 164 2.60 14.96 -7.95
CA ALA A 164 3.90 15.66 -7.99
C ALA A 164 4.54 15.55 -9.38
N GLU A 165 4.50 14.38 -10.02
CA GLU A 165 4.95 14.17 -11.40
C GLU A 165 4.12 15.00 -12.39
N ARG A 166 2.78 14.99 -12.27
CA ARG A 166 1.87 15.78 -13.12
C ARG A 166 2.15 17.27 -13.01
N MET A 167 2.51 17.74 -11.81
CA MET A 167 2.91 19.13 -11.54
C MET A 167 4.38 19.43 -11.87
N ARG A 168 5.13 18.45 -12.39
CA ARG A 168 6.57 18.57 -12.72
C ARG A 168 7.44 19.01 -11.54
N LYS A 169 7.09 18.55 -10.33
CA LYS A 169 7.91 18.74 -9.13
C LYS A 169 9.12 17.81 -9.19
N LYS A 170 10.21 18.17 -8.49
CA LYS A 170 11.30 17.21 -8.25
C LYS A 170 10.85 16.22 -7.18
N THR A 171 10.95 14.93 -7.47
CA THR A 171 10.58 13.86 -6.54
C THR A 171 11.81 13.08 -6.07
N GLY A 172 11.69 12.39 -4.94
CA GLY A 172 12.70 11.48 -4.43
C GLY A 172 12.14 10.55 -3.36
N ALA A 173 12.95 9.59 -2.93
CA ALA A 173 12.64 8.67 -1.83
C ALA A 173 13.59 8.88 -0.66
N VAL A 174 13.09 8.76 0.56
CA VAL A 174 13.92 8.83 1.78
C VAL A 174 14.41 7.45 2.25
N GLU A 175 13.71 6.39 1.89
CA GLU A 175 14.01 5.02 2.31
C GLU A 175 14.43 4.13 1.14
N LYS A 176 15.04 3.01 1.48
CA LYS A 176 15.28 1.88 0.58
C LYS A 176 14.31 0.74 0.85
N VAL A 177 14.12 -0.11 -0.15
CA VAL A 177 13.26 -1.29 -0.05
C VAL A 177 13.66 -2.20 1.13
N GLU A 178 14.96 -2.32 1.40
CA GLU A 178 15.48 -3.12 2.50
C GLU A 178 14.97 -2.63 3.87
N GLU A 179 14.78 -1.33 4.04
CA GLU A 179 14.31 -0.72 5.30
C GLU A 179 12.85 -1.06 5.59
N GLN A 180 12.04 -1.28 4.55
CA GLN A 180 10.66 -1.75 4.66
C GLN A 180 10.57 -3.27 4.87
N CYS A 181 11.41 -4.03 4.15
CA CYS A 181 11.30 -5.48 4.14
C CYS A 181 11.99 -6.15 5.33
N HIS A 182 13.13 -5.63 5.81
CA HIS A 182 13.90 -6.27 6.88
C HIS A 182 13.14 -6.39 8.20
N PRO A 183 12.41 -5.36 8.70
CA PRO A 183 11.64 -5.48 9.92
C PRO A 183 10.62 -6.60 9.85
N LEU A 184 9.90 -6.72 8.74
CA LEU A 184 8.88 -7.75 8.53
C LEU A 184 9.51 -9.14 8.35
N ASN A 185 10.58 -9.24 7.58
CA ASN A 185 11.22 -10.51 7.24
C ASN A 185 12.02 -11.14 8.41
N ARG A 186 12.35 -10.34 9.43
CA ARG A 186 13.05 -10.81 10.65
C ARG A 186 12.10 -11.25 11.77
N LEU A 187 10.80 -11.01 11.64
CA LEU A 187 9.83 -11.44 12.63
C LEU A 187 9.91 -12.97 12.82
N ASN A 188 10.17 -13.37 14.07
CA ASN A 188 10.21 -14.76 14.48
C ASN A 188 9.29 -14.94 15.70
N PHE A 189 8.82 -16.17 15.92
CA PHE A 189 7.96 -16.55 17.05
C PHE A 189 8.54 -16.16 18.41
N SER A 190 9.86 -16.06 18.54
CA SER A 190 10.53 -15.64 19.77
C SER A 190 10.38 -14.15 20.13
N GLN A 191 9.84 -13.33 19.23
CA GLN A 191 9.69 -11.88 19.42
C GLN A 191 8.26 -11.45 19.75
N VAL A 192 7.33 -12.42 19.79
CA VAL A 192 5.93 -12.20 20.18
C VAL A 192 5.69 -12.99 21.47
N SER A 193 6.03 -12.36 22.58
CA SER A 193 5.81 -12.85 23.95
C SER A 193 4.98 -11.86 24.73
#